data_AF-A0A2N1S932-F1
#
_entry.id   AF-A0A2N1S932-F1
#
_cell.length_a   1.000
_cell.length_b   1.000
_cell.length_c   1.000
_cell.angle_alpha   90.00
_cell.angle_beta   90.00
_cell.angle_gamma   90.00
#
_symmetry.space_group_name_H-M   'P 1'
#
loop_
_entity.id
_entity.type
_entity.pdbx_description
1 polymer ?
#
loop_
_entity_poly.entity_id
_entity_poly.type
_entity_poly.pdbx_seq_one_letter_code
_entity_poly.pdbx_strand_id
1 'polypeptide(L)'
;MNQDQVKALLLDIEDCKTDFSVVFTGKKSGMVNGLYKPLTREILIHNKNFENEGQLVYTAIHEYAHHVHCERGAFVPGARAHTNEFWAIFHELLEKAEEKGSYENSFATDPEFVDMTKRIRAVMPENGRLMLDLGKLIAEAEALCRKRFVRFEDYLDRAIGVPRTSAGAAMKAYAYQIPADIGWDAMKVVSGIKKPDTRAVAIDAFKAGKSPESVKALVKSERPSDDPKARLDKERERLERTIHTLQDRLAMVESELSRIGDD
;
A
#
# COMPACT_ATOMS: atom_id res chain seq x y z
N MET A 1 0.51 23.32 19.85
CA MET A 1 -0.88 22.79 19.89
C MET A 1 -1.14 21.92 21.11
N ASN A 2 -2.37 21.89 21.64
CA ASN A 2 -2.83 20.99 22.70
C ASN A 2 -3.80 19.90 22.17
N GLN A 3 -4.22 18.97 23.04
CA GLN A 3 -5.08 17.83 22.67
C GLN A 3 -6.44 18.23 22.08
N ASP A 4 -7.09 19.28 22.61
CA ASP A 4 -8.41 19.73 22.16
C ASP A 4 -8.31 20.39 20.79
N GLN A 5 -7.24 21.17 20.58
CA GLN A 5 -6.92 21.76 19.28
C GLN A 5 -6.65 20.69 18.22
N VAL A 6 -5.94 19.61 18.58
CA VAL A 6 -5.72 18.48 17.66
C VAL A 6 -7.03 17.79 17.32
N LYS A 7 -7.88 17.48 18.31
CA LYS A 7 -9.19 16.86 18.04
C LYS A 7 -10.05 17.74 17.14
N ALA A 8 -10.11 19.05 17.40
CA ALA A 8 -10.83 19.99 16.57
C ALA A 8 -10.29 20.06 15.14
N LEU A 9 -8.96 20.05 14.97
CA LEU A 9 -8.31 20.00 13.66
C LEU A 9 -8.68 18.71 12.89
N LEU A 10 -8.68 17.56 13.55
CA LEU A 10 -9.01 16.28 12.91
C LEU A 10 -10.47 16.25 12.44
N LEU A 11 -11.40 16.71 13.28
CA LEU A 11 -12.82 16.81 12.94
C LEU A 11 -13.10 17.88 11.88
N ASP A 12 -12.28 18.93 11.82
CA ASP A 12 -12.36 19.87 10.72
C ASP A 12 -11.94 19.18 9.42
N ILE A 13 -10.81 18.46 9.36
CA ILE A 13 -10.36 17.76 8.14
C ILE A 13 -11.46 16.86 7.56
N GLU A 14 -12.04 15.99 8.38
CA GLU A 14 -13.15 15.13 8.01
C GLU A 14 -13.97 14.79 9.25
N ASP A 15 -15.30 14.78 9.14
CA ASP A 15 -16.17 14.37 10.24
C ASP A 15 -16.21 12.83 10.37
N CYS A 16 -16.52 12.33 11.57
CA CYS A 16 -16.66 10.89 11.83
C CYS A 16 -17.96 10.57 12.58
N LYS A 17 -18.48 9.35 12.38
CA LYS A 17 -19.76 8.91 12.98
C LYS A 17 -19.61 8.56 14.46
N THR A 18 -18.41 8.17 14.89
CA THR A 18 -18.14 7.72 16.25
C THR A 18 -17.23 8.69 16.98
N ASP A 19 -17.55 8.97 18.24
CA ASP A 19 -16.68 9.81 19.07
C ASP A 19 -15.37 9.09 19.41
N PHE A 20 -14.31 9.88 19.59
CA PHE A 20 -12.95 9.43 19.90
C PHE A 20 -12.25 10.42 20.84
N SER A 21 -11.21 9.98 21.53
CA SER A 21 -10.38 10.86 22.37
C SER A 21 -8.99 11.07 21.77
N VAL A 22 -8.40 12.23 22.03
CA VAL A 22 -6.99 12.52 21.75
C VAL A 22 -6.29 12.75 23.08
N VAL A 23 -5.23 12.00 23.35
CA VAL A 23 -4.48 12.09 24.60
C VAL A 23 -3.00 12.25 24.31
N PHE A 24 -2.42 13.33 24.81
CA PHE A 24 -0.98 13.53 24.82
C PHE A 24 -0.39 12.80 26.02
N THR A 25 0.50 11.84 25.77
CA THR A 25 1.00 10.99 26.86
C THR A 25 1.99 11.68 27.79
N GLY A 26 2.49 12.88 27.41
CA GLY A 26 3.50 13.62 28.16
C GLY A 26 4.87 12.95 28.21
N LYS A 27 5.12 11.97 27.33
CA LYS A 27 6.30 11.08 27.33
C LYS A 27 6.90 10.99 25.94
N LYS A 28 8.19 10.62 25.89
CA LYS A 28 8.85 10.12 24.68
C LYS A 28 8.66 8.62 24.58
N SER A 29 8.61 8.09 23.35
CA SER A 29 8.59 6.65 23.07
C SER A 29 9.62 6.35 22.00
N GLY A 30 10.47 5.35 22.25
CA GLY A 30 11.47 4.91 21.26
C GLY A 30 10.91 3.99 20.18
N MET A 31 9.64 3.57 20.30
CA MET A 31 9.03 2.59 19.39
C MET A 31 8.05 3.23 18.39
N VAL A 32 7.21 4.15 18.85
CA VAL A 32 6.14 4.76 18.04
C VAL A 32 5.93 6.22 18.42
N ASN A 33 5.41 7.01 17.49
CA ASN A 33 5.05 8.43 17.72
C ASN A 33 3.59 8.60 18.16
N GLY A 34 2.71 7.72 17.67
CA GLY A 34 1.30 7.66 18.01
C GLY A 34 0.81 6.21 18.04
N LEU A 35 -0.39 6.03 18.60
CA LEU A 35 -1.09 4.76 18.60
C LEU A 35 -2.61 5.00 18.71
N TYR A 36 -3.37 4.46 17.77
CA TYR A 36 -4.81 4.33 17.90
C TYR A 36 -5.21 3.02 18.61
N LYS A 37 -6.15 3.12 19.56
CA LYS A 37 -6.78 1.98 20.24
C LYS A 37 -8.23 1.82 19.75
N PRO A 38 -8.53 0.84 18.87
CA PRO A 38 -9.86 0.70 18.27
C PRO A 38 -10.99 0.44 19.27
N LEU A 39 -10.72 -0.30 20.34
CA LEU A 39 -11.73 -0.68 21.34
C LEU A 39 -12.24 0.51 22.16
N THR A 40 -11.35 1.42 22.52
CA THR A 40 -11.67 2.62 23.32
C THR A 40 -11.78 3.87 22.47
N ARG A 41 -11.52 3.77 21.15
CA ARG A 41 -11.44 4.89 20.20
C ARG A 41 -10.54 6.00 20.73
N GLU A 42 -9.36 5.61 21.20
CA GLU A 42 -8.40 6.54 21.81
C GLU A 42 -7.19 6.69 20.87
N ILE A 43 -6.90 7.94 20.51
CA ILE A 43 -5.67 8.34 19.82
C ILE A 43 -4.67 8.78 20.89
N LEU A 44 -3.61 8.01 21.05
CA LEU A 44 -2.48 8.36 21.91
C LEU A 44 -1.37 9.00 21.08
N ILE A 45 -0.84 10.12 21.55
CA ILE A 45 0.27 10.82 20.90
C ILE A 45 1.40 11.00 21.91
N HIS A 46 2.58 10.47 21.59
CA HIS A 46 3.81 10.65 22.36
C HIS A 46 4.42 12.02 22.07
N ASN A 47 3.73 13.07 22.51
CA ASN A 47 3.97 14.46 22.12
C ASN A 47 5.37 15.01 22.38
N LYS A 48 6.19 14.35 23.22
CA LYS A 48 7.60 14.74 23.42
C LYS A 48 8.54 14.20 22.33
N ASN A 49 8.07 13.36 21.42
CA ASN A 49 8.88 12.86 20.30
C ASN A 49 9.09 13.90 19.19
N PHE A 50 8.25 14.95 19.14
CA PHE A 50 8.25 15.88 18.01
C PHE A 50 9.09 17.11 18.27
N GLU A 51 9.73 17.58 17.20
CA GLU A 51 10.55 18.80 17.21
C GLU A 51 9.77 20.01 16.68
N ASN A 52 8.68 19.78 15.93
CA ASN A 52 7.82 20.83 15.39
C ASN A 52 6.35 20.37 15.30
N GLU A 53 5.45 21.33 15.06
CA GLU A 53 4.02 21.06 14.99
C GLU A 53 3.63 20.23 13.77
N GLY A 54 4.33 20.36 12.64
CA GLY A 54 4.06 19.58 11.43
C GLY A 54 4.20 18.06 11.65
N GLN A 55 5.22 17.63 12.40
CA GLN A 55 5.40 16.21 12.77
C GLN A 55 4.25 15.71 13.67
N LEU A 56 3.79 16.56 14.58
CA LEU A 56 2.68 16.24 15.49
C LEU A 56 1.38 16.10 14.70
N VAL A 57 1.06 17.06 13.83
CA VAL A 57 -0.15 17.06 12.98
C VAL A 57 -0.15 15.85 12.05
N TYR A 58 0.97 15.58 11.36
CA TYR A 58 1.09 14.40 10.50
C TYR A 58 0.80 13.10 11.27
N THR A 59 1.35 12.96 12.48
CA THR A 59 1.11 11.79 13.33
C THR A 59 -0.35 11.72 13.78
N ALA A 60 -0.96 12.85 14.15
CA ALA A 60 -2.36 12.90 14.54
C ALA A 60 -3.28 12.46 13.38
N ILE A 61 -3.02 12.94 12.15
CA ILE A 61 -3.77 12.54 10.96
C ILE A 61 -3.58 11.04 10.69
N HIS A 62 -2.40 10.48 10.92
CA HIS A 62 -2.14 9.04 10.78
C HIS A 62 -2.99 8.21 11.73
N GLU A 63 -3.02 8.57 13.02
CA GLU A 63 -3.83 7.86 14.01
C GLU A 63 -5.33 8.08 13.76
N TYR A 64 -5.72 9.25 13.26
CA TYR A 64 -7.10 9.52 12.86
C TYR A 64 -7.53 8.71 11.64
N ALA A 65 -6.63 8.47 10.68
CA ALA A 65 -6.89 7.57 9.57
C ALA A 65 -7.20 6.14 10.05
N HIS A 66 -6.57 5.67 11.13
CA HIS A 66 -6.94 4.38 11.75
C HIS A 66 -8.35 4.43 12.35
N HIS A 67 -8.72 5.54 13.00
CA HIS A 67 -10.07 5.73 13.51
C HIS A 67 -11.13 5.66 12.41
N VAL A 68 -10.99 6.47 11.36
CA VAL A 68 -11.90 6.49 10.21
C VAL A 68 -11.93 5.14 9.50
N HIS A 69 -10.77 4.50 9.30
CA HIS A 69 -10.70 3.16 8.71
C HIS A 69 -11.41 2.10 9.57
N CYS A 70 -11.27 2.15 10.89
CA CYS A 70 -12.00 1.28 11.81
C CYS A 70 -13.50 1.57 11.90
N GLU A 71 -13.95 2.76 11.51
CA GLU A 71 -15.37 3.10 11.46
C GLU A 71 -16.02 2.63 10.14
N ARG A 72 -15.29 2.74 9.02
CA ARG A 72 -15.70 2.21 7.71
C ARG A 72 -15.59 0.68 7.65
N GLY A 73 -14.73 0.10 8.48
CA GLY A 73 -14.59 -1.33 8.69
C GLY A 73 -15.27 -1.80 9.97
N ALA A 74 -15.34 -3.11 10.16
CA ALA A 74 -15.40 -3.64 11.52
C ALA A 74 -13.97 -3.86 12.03
N PHE A 75 -13.72 -3.59 13.30
CA PHE A 75 -12.46 -3.97 13.92
C PHE A 75 -12.35 -5.51 13.97
N VAL A 76 -11.34 -6.05 13.30
CA VAL A 76 -10.99 -7.48 13.37
C VAL A 76 -9.65 -7.60 14.12
N PRO A 77 -9.62 -8.23 15.30
CA PRO A 77 -8.39 -8.44 16.04
C PRO A 77 -7.33 -9.18 15.20
N GLY A 78 -6.09 -8.68 15.23
CA GLY A 78 -4.97 -9.28 14.49
C GLY A 78 -4.97 -8.99 12.98
N ALA A 79 -5.94 -8.25 12.46
CA ALA A 79 -5.89 -7.77 11.08
C ALA A 79 -4.73 -6.77 10.89
N ARG A 80 -4.19 -6.74 9.67
CA ARG A 80 -3.15 -5.78 9.29
C ARG A 80 -3.71 -4.36 9.40
N ALA A 81 -3.05 -3.50 10.19
CA ALA A 81 -3.47 -2.11 10.39
C ALA A 81 -3.30 -1.25 9.12
N HIS A 82 -2.13 -1.33 8.47
CA HIS A 82 -1.80 -0.54 7.28
C HIS A 82 -2.12 -1.29 5.99
N THR A 83 -3.41 -1.35 5.64
CA THR A 83 -3.90 -1.87 4.35
C THR A 83 -3.82 -0.81 3.24
N ASN A 84 -4.08 -1.18 1.99
CA ASN A 84 -4.20 -0.19 0.90
C ASN A 84 -5.37 0.79 1.15
N GLU A 85 -6.44 0.32 1.80
CA GLU A 85 -7.60 1.15 2.15
C GLU A 85 -7.22 2.19 3.20
N PHE A 86 -6.49 1.78 4.24
CA PHE A 86 -5.91 2.69 5.22
C PHE A 86 -5.05 3.77 4.55
N TRP A 87 -4.11 3.40 3.67
CA TRP A 87 -3.24 4.37 3.01
C TRP A 87 -4.00 5.31 2.09
N ALA A 88 -5.06 4.85 1.41
CA ALA A 88 -5.92 5.72 0.62
C ALA A 88 -6.63 6.76 1.50
N ILE A 89 -7.20 6.34 2.64
CA ILE A 89 -7.83 7.23 3.62
C ILE A 89 -6.80 8.23 4.16
N PHE A 90 -5.63 7.76 4.56
CA PHE A 90 -4.60 8.62 5.12
C PHE A 90 -4.12 9.70 4.13
N HIS A 91 -3.86 9.34 2.87
CA HIS A 91 -3.49 10.33 1.86
C HIS A 91 -4.63 11.30 1.54
N GLU A 92 -5.88 10.83 1.51
CA GLU A 92 -7.05 11.71 1.33
C GLU A 92 -7.18 12.73 2.47
N LEU A 93 -6.95 12.31 3.72
CA LEU A 93 -6.97 13.20 4.88
C LEU A 93 -5.83 14.21 4.85
N LEU A 94 -4.63 13.82 4.40
CA LEU A 94 -3.53 14.75 4.19
C LEU A 94 -3.86 15.79 3.11
N GLU A 95 -4.39 15.36 1.96
CA GLU A 95 -4.82 16.29 0.89
C GLU A 95 -5.85 17.30 1.42
N LYS A 96 -6.87 16.85 2.18
CA LYS A 96 -7.85 17.74 2.81
C LYS A 96 -7.22 18.70 3.83
N ALA A 97 -6.25 18.23 4.61
CA ALA A 97 -5.54 19.06 5.57
C ALA A 97 -4.68 20.14 4.89
N GLU A 98 -4.05 19.81 3.77
CA GLU A 98 -3.32 20.77 2.92
C GLU A 98 -4.27 21.83 2.34
N GLU A 99 -5.41 21.41 1.76
CA GLU A 99 -6.42 22.31 1.20
C GLU A 99 -6.99 23.30 2.23
N LYS A 100 -7.12 22.85 3.49
CA LYS A 100 -7.57 23.68 4.62
C LYS A 100 -6.47 24.50 5.28
N GLY A 101 -5.21 24.31 4.87
CA GLY A 101 -4.05 24.99 5.46
C GLY A 101 -3.73 24.54 6.89
N SER A 102 -4.28 23.42 7.35
CA SER A 102 -4.02 22.84 8.67
C SER A 102 -2.79 21.93 8.69
N TYR A 103 -2.27 21.56 7.51
CA TYR A 103 -1.02 20.85 7.31
C TYR A 103 -0.25 21.49 6.14
N GLU A 104 1.08 21.64 6.31
CA GLU A 104 1.95 22.13 5.24
C GLU A 104 2.82 21.00 4.70
N ASN A 105 2.77 20.82 3.39
CA ASN A 105 3.62 19.88 2.68
C ASN A 105 4.99 20.52 2.39
N SER A 106 5.93 20.35 3.31
CA SER A 106 7.30 20.86 3.14
C SER A 106 7.98 20.32 1.88
N PHE A 107 7.54 19.19 1.32
CA PHE A 107 8.10 18.65 0.09
C PHE A 107 7.76 19.48 -1.16
N ALA A 108 6.72 20.31 -1.06
CA ALA A 108 6.29 21.22 -2.14
C ALA A 108 6.77 22.67 -1.93
N THR A 109 7.06 23.08 -0.70
CA THR A 109 7.38 24.48 -0.36
C THR A 109 8.88 24.71 -0.08
N ASP A 110 9.56 23.75 0.54
CA ASP A 110 10.97 23.88 0.88
C ASP A 110 11.85 23.73 -0.39
N PRO A 111 12.74 24.70 -0.69
CA PRO A 111 13.57 24.65 -1.90
C PRO A 111 14.48 23.42 -2.02
N GLU A 112 15.01 22.91 -0.90
CA GLU A 112 15.89 21.74 -0.91
C GLU A 112 15.11 20.47 -1.26
N PHE A 113 13.92 20.30 -0.68
CA PHE A 113 13.05 19.18 -1.04
C PHE A 113 12.53 19.29 -2.47
N VAL A 114 12.19 20.49 -2.95
CA VAL A 114 11.76 20.71 -4.33
C VAL A 114 12.87 20.36 -5.32
N ASP A 115 14.10 20.81 -5.09
CA ASP A 115 15.26 20.46 -5.92
C ASP A 115 15.54 18.95 -5.90
N MET A 116 15.58 18.36 -4.69
CA MET A 116 15.80 16.93 -4.54
C MET A 116 14.74 16.11 -5.27
N THR A 117 13.47 16.50 -5.14
CA THR A 117 12.35 15.85 -5.82
C THR A 117 12.49 15.95 -7.34
N LYS A 118 12.89 17.11 -7.87
CA LYS A 118 13.15 17.27 -9.32
C LYS A 118 14.26 16.34 -9.79
N ARG A 119 15.37 16.26 -9.05
CA ARG A 119 16.52 15.39 -9.38
C ARG A 119 16.14 13.91 -9.36
N ILE A 120 15.37 13.47 -8.36
CA ILE A 120 14.88 12.09 -8.28
C ILE A 120 13.89 11.80 -9.43
N ARG A 121 12.95 12.70 -9.71
CA ARG A 121 12.00 12.52 -10.82
C ARG A 121 12.68 12.47 -12.19
N ALA A 122 13.80 13.16 -12.38
CA ALA A 122 14.55 13.14 -13.63
C ALA A 122 15.13 11.76 -13.98
N VAL A 123 15.46 10.91 -13.00
CA VAL A 123 16.01 9.57 -13.24
C VAL A 123 14.93 8.49 -13.42
N MET A 124 13.69 8.75 -12.99
CA MET A 124 12.61 7.77 -13.06
C MET A 124 12.27 7.31 -14.50
N PRO A 125 12.20 8.20 -15.51
CA PRO A 125 11.95 7.80 -16.89
C PRO A 125 13.04 6.89 -17.48
N GLU A 126 14.30 7.11 -17.11
CA GLU A 126 15.42 6.29 -17.57
C GLU A 126 15.31 4.86 -17.03
N ASN A 127 15.02 4.71 -15.73
CA ASN A 127 14.71 3.41 -15.13
C ASN A 127 13.53 2.72 -15.84
N GLY A 128 12.47 3.47 -16.16
CA GLY A 128 11.33 2.94 -16.93
C GLY A 128 11.73 2.43 -18.32
N ARG A 129 12.56 3.18 -19.05
CA ARG A 129 13.05 2.79 -20.39
C ARG A 129 13.89 1.52 -20.35
N LEU A 130 14.84 1.43 -19.41
CA LEU A 130 15.67 0.24 -19.24
C LEU A 130 14.81 -1.02 -19.00
N MET A 131 13.72 -0.88 -18.25
CA MET A 131 12.82 -2.00 -17.99
C MET A 131 11.92 -2.35 -19.18
N LEU A 132 11.60 -1.41 -20.07
CA LEU A 132 10.96 -1.72 -21.36
C LEU A 132 11.92 -2.47 -22.28
N ASP A 133 13.17 -2.05 -22.37
CA ASP A 133 14.20 -2.72 -23.17
C ASP A 133 14.45 -4.13 -22.66
N LEU A 134 14.54 -4.31 -21.33
CA LEU A 134 14.58 -5.64 -20.71
C LEU A 134 13.35 -6.46 -21.07
N GLY A 135 12.14 -5.87 -20.97
CA GLY A 135 10.89 -6.55 -21.32
C GLY A 135 10.87 -7.06 -22.76
N LYS A 136 11.39 -6.27 -23.70
CA LYS A 136 11.56 -6.67 -25.11
C LYS A 136 12.52 -7.85 -25.25
N LEU A 137 13.72 -7.75 -24.67
CA LEU A 137 14.73 -8.82 -24.73
C LEU A 137 14.23 -10.12 -24.10
N ILE A 138 13.52 -10.04 -22.98
CA ILE A 138 12.92 -11.21 -22.33
C ILE A 138 11.84 -11.85 -23.22
N ALA A 139 11.02 -11.06 -23.93
CA ALA A 139 10.05 -11.59 -24.88
C ALA A 139 10.71 -12.30 -26.07
N GLU A 140 11.82 -11.75 -26.58
CA GLU A 140 12.64 -12.41 -27.61
C GLU A 140 13.26 -13.72 -27.08
N ALA A 141 13.73 -13.73 -25.83
CA ALA A 141 14.25 -14.92 -25.18
C ALA A 141 13.17 -16.00 -24.98
N GLU A 142 11.94 -15.64 -24.60
CA GLU A 142 10.83 -16.59 -24.49
C GLU A 142 10.57 -17.28 -25.85
N ALA A 143 10.56 -16.49 -26.93
CA ALA A 143 10.40 -17.01 -28.29
C ALA A 143 11.56 -17.96 -28.67
N LEU A 144 12.79 -17.64 -28.27
CA LEU A 144 13.96 -18.48 -28.49
C LEU A 144 13.87 -19.79 -27.68
N CYS A 145 13.48 -19.73 -26.41
CA CYS A 145 13.28 -20.91 -25.57
C CYS A 145 12.24 -21.84 -26.19
N ARG A 146 11.11 -21.29 -26.68
CA ARG A 146 10.08 -22.05 -27.40
C ARG A 146 10.62 -22.71 -28.67
N LYS A 147 11.40 -21.97 -29.47
CA LYS A 147 12.03 -22.50 -30.71
C LYS A 147 13.01 -23.64 -30.42
N ARG A 148 13.66 -23.63 -29.25
CA ARG A 148 14.67 -24.62 -28.85
C ARG A 148 14.11 -25.71 -27.93
N PHE A 149 12.81 -25.70 -27.64
CA PHE A 149 12.15 -26.65 -26.73
C PHE A 149 12.79 -26.70 -25.33
N VAL A 150 13.29 -25.57 -24.83
CA VAL A 150 13.85 -25.43 -23.47
C VAL A 150 12.89 -24.66 -22.56
N ARG A 151 13.01 -24.88 -21.25
CA ARG A 151 12.18 -24.23 -20.23
C ARG A 151 12.59 -22.76 -20.07
N PHE A 152 11.64 -21.85 -20.26
CA PHE A 152 11.88 -20.43 -20.12
C PHE A 152 12.13 -20.02 -18.67
N GLU A 153 11.47 -20.68 -17.72
CA GLU A 153 11.67 -20.45 -16.29
C GLU A 153 13.10 -20.77 -15.84
N ASP A 154 13.67 -21.88 -16.34
CA ASP A 154 15.05 -22.26 -16.05
C ASP A 154 16.05 -21.24 -16.63
N TYR A 155 15.74 -20.69 -17.82
CA TYR A 155 16.52 -19.64 -18.43
C TYR A 155 16.49 -18.34 -17.61
N LEU A 156 15.31 -17.91 -17.14
CA LEU A 156 15.19 -16.75 -16.25
C LEU A 156 15.98 -16.93 -14.95
N ASP A 157 15.83 -18.08 -14.30
CA ASP A 157 16.40 -18.32 -12.97
C ASP A 157 17.92 -18.54 -13.02
N ARG A 158 18.43 -19.31 -13.99
CA ARG A 158 19.84 -19.73 -14.02
C ARG A 158 20.71 -18.98 -15.01
N ALA A 159 20.18 -18.54 -16.14
CA ALA A 159 20.98 -17.87 -17.16
C ALA A 159 20.98 -16.35 -17.00
N ILE A 160 19.81 -15.76 -16.69
CA ILE A 160 19.69 -14.30 -16.52
C ILE A 160 19.76 -13.90 -15.04
N GLY A 161 19.24 -14.71 -14.13
CA GLY A 161 19.19 -14.40 -12.69
C GLY A 161 18.15 -13.33 -12.33
N VAL A 162 17.08 -13.20 -13.13
CA VAL A 162 16.02 -12.21 -12.90
C VAL A 162 14.81 -12.89 -12.26
N PRO A 163 14.24 -12.32 -11.17
CA PRO A 163 13.01 -12.85 -10.58
C PRO A 163 11.89 -12.93 -11.62
N ARG A 164 11.23 -14.09 -11.70
CA ARG A 164 10.13 -14.33 -12.65
C ARG A 164 9.02 -13.27 -12.59
N THR A 165 8.75 -12.73 -11.40
CA THR A 165 7.80 -11.64 -11.19
C THR A 165 8.22 -10.34 -11.88
N SER A 166 9.50 -9.96 -11.76
CA SER A 166 10.07 -8.79 -12.44
C SER A 166 10.11 -8.97 -13.95
N ALA A 167 10.54 -10.15 -14.43
CA ALA A 167 10.56 -10.50 -15.84
C ALA A 167 9.15 -10.40 -16.46
N GLY A 168 8.15 -11.04 -15.82
CA GLY A 168 6.78 -11.01 -16.28
C GLY A 168 6.17 -9.61 -16.27
N ALA A 169 6.50 -8.77 -15.29
CA ALA A 169 6.05 -7.37 -15.27
C ALA A 169 6.68 -6.55 -16.40
N ALA A 170 7.97 -6.77 -16.70
CA ALA A 170 8.70 -6.04 -17.74
C ALA A 170 8.16 -6.39 -19.13
N MET A 171 7.98 -7.70 -19.40
CA MET A 171 7.36 -8.17 -20.65
C MET A 171 5.97 -7.59 -20.85
N LYS A 172 5.12 -7.58 -19.81
CA LYS A 172 3.78 -6.97 -19.89
C LYS A 172 3.85 -5.47 -20.11
N ALA A 173 4.76 -4.77 -19.43
CA ALA A 173 4.92 -3.33 -19.61
C ALA A 173 5.31 -2.99 -21.06
N TYR A 174 6.22 -3.76 -21.65
CA TYR A 174 6.56 -3.66 -23.06
C TYR A 174 5.36 -3.99 -23.97
N ALA A 175 4.70 -5.13 -23.75
CA ALA A 175 3.56 -5.55 -24.58
C ALA A 175 2.39 -4.56 -24.54
N TYR A 176 2.14 -3.93 -23.39
CA TYR A 176 1.08 -2.94 -23.22
C TYR A 176 1.51 -1.52 -23.55
N GLN A 177 2.77 -1.31 -23.98
CA GLN A 177 3.32 0.01 -24.31
C GLN A 177 3.11 1.02 -23.17
N ILE A 178 3.38 0.58 -21.93
CA ILE A 178 3.25 1.45 -20.76
C ILE A 178 4.30 2.55 -20.87
N PRO A 179 3.92 3.83 -20.68
CA PRO A 179 4.86 4.93 -20.87
C PRO A 179 5.93 4.89 -19.77
N ALA A 180 7.19 5.11 -20.15
CA ALA A 180 8.32 5.04 -19.23
C ALA A 180 8.35 6.21 -18.22
N ASP A 181 7.69 7.32 -18.54
CA ASP A 181 7.71 8.58 -17.76
C ASP A 181 7.13 8.43 -16.34
N ILE A 182 6.27 7.44 -16.11
CA ILE A 182 5.75 7.13 -14.76
C ILE A 182 6.74 6.32 -13.89
N GLY A 183 7.86 5.85 -14.48
CA GLY A 183 8.90 5.07 -13.79
C GLY A 183 8.52 3.61 -13.52
N TRP A 184 9.53 2.78 -13.24
CA TRP A 184 9.39 1.32 -13.18
C TRP A 184 8.39 0.82 -12.13
N ASP A 185 8.38 1.40 -10.93
CA ASP A 185 7.47 0.94 -9.87
C ASP A 185 6.00 1.17 -10.21
N ALA A 186 5.67 2.31 -10.81
CA ALA A 186 4.33 2.57 -11.34
C ALA A 186 4.00 1.63 -12.51
N MET A 187 4.96 1.42 -13.44
CA MET A 187 4.79 0.49 -14.55
C MET A 187 4.49 -0.94 -14.08
N LYS A 188 5.11 -1.42 -12.99
CA LYS A 188 4.79 -2.73 -12.38
C LYS A 188 3.34 -2.82 -11.92
N VAL A 189 2.80 -1.75 -11.32
CA VAL A 189 1.40 -1.72 -10.89
C VAL A 189 0.48 -1.74 -12.11
N VAL A 190 0.75 -0.87 -13.08
CA VAL A 190 -0.05 -0.70 -14.31
C VAL A 190 -0.04 -1.97 -15.17
N SER A 191 1.09 -2.69 -15.25
CA SER A 191 1.21 -3.94 -16.01
C SER A 191 0.41 -5.10 -15.41
N GLY A 192 0.03 -5.02 -14.13
CA GLY A 192 -0.89 -5.95 -13.48
C GLY A 192 -2.35 -5.77 -13.90
N ILE A 193 -2.72 -4.62 -14.47
CA ILE A 193 -4.10 -4.27 -14.83
C ILE A 193 -4.41 -4.84 -16.22
N LYS A 194 -5.41 -5.73 -16.29
CA LYS A 194 -5.79 -6.42 -17.54
C LYS A 194 -6.60 -5.54 -18.51
N LYS A 195 -7.55 -4.76 -17.99
CA LYS A 195 -8.47 -3.95 -18.80
C LYS A 195 -7.77 -2.68 -19.32
N PRO A 196 -7.77 -2.41 -20.64
CA PRO A 196 -7.12 -1.23 -21.20
C PRO A 196 -7.60 0.10 -20.62
N ASP A 197 -8.92 0.30 -20.49
CA ASP A 197 -9.48 1.55 -19.98
C ASP A 197 -9.10 1.81 -18.52
N THR A 198 -9.19 0.78 -17.68
CA THR A 198 -8.74 0.84 -16.28
C THR A 198 -7.24 1.12 -16.18
N ARG A 199 -6.46 0.61 -17.13
CA ARG A 199 -5.01 0.85 -17.19
C ARG A 199 -4.70 2.30 -17.57
N ALA A 200 -5.45 2.89 -18.51
CA ALA A 200 -5.31 4.30 -18.87
C ALA A 200 -5.59 5.21 -17.67
N VAL A 201 -6.69 4.95 -16.93
CA VAL A 201 -7.01 5.68 -15.69
C VAL A 201 -5.88 5.59 -14.67
N ALA A 202 -5.24 4.42 -14.51
CA ALA A 202 -4.10 4.27 -13.61
C ALA A 202 -2.88 5.09 -14.05
N ILE A 203 -2.59 5.12 -15.35
CA ILE A 203 -1.47 5.89 -15.92
C ILE A 203 -1.69 7.39 -15.64
N ASP A 204 -2.90 7.89 -15.93
CA ASP A 204 -3.22 9.31 -15.71
C ASP A 204 -3.15 9.67 -14.22
N ALA A 205 -3.60 8.80 -13.34
CA ALA A 205 -3.49 9.01 -11.90
C ALA A 205 -2.03 9.08 -11.42
N PHE A 206 -1.14 8.21 -11.94
CA PHE A 206 0.29 8.31 -11.63
C PHE A 206 0.93 9.58 -12.18
N LYS A 207 0.54 10.01 -13.38
CA LYS A 207 1.00 11.29 -13.97
C LYS A 207 0.55 12.49 -13.16
N ALA A 208 -0.65 12.42 -12.56
CA ALA A 208 -1.17 13.40 -11.64
C ALA A 208 -0.49 13.36 -10.25
N GLY A 209 0.47 12.45 -10.02
CA GLY A 209 1.22 12.35 -8.77
C GLY A 209 0.53 11.56 -7.67
N LYS A 210 -0.55 10.82 -7.96
CA LYS A 210 -1.21 9.97 -6.96
C LYS A 210 -0.31 8.82 -6.53
N SER A 211 -0.37 8.49 -5.23
CA SER A 211 0.41 7.40 -4.65
C SER A 211 -0.03 6.02 -5.19
N PRO A 212 0.86 5.00 -5.21
CA PRO A 212 0.51 3.68 -5.73
C PRO A 212 -0.71 3.05 -5.05
N GLU A 213 -0.90 3.30 -3.76
CA GLU A 213 -1.99 2.80 -2.94
C GLU A 213 -3.32 3.46 -3.35
N SER A 214 -3.29 4.77 -3.61
CA SER A 214 -4.44 5.52 -4.14
C SER A 214 -4.81 5.03 -5.53
N VAL A 215 -3.83 4.78 -6.41
CA VAL A 215 -4.08 4.22 -7.74
C VAL A 215 -4.68 2.81 -7.64
N LYS A 216 -4.12 1.93 -6.80
CA LYS A 216 -4.67 0.58 -6.56
C LYS A 216 -6.12 0.63 -6.04
N ALA A 217 -6.43 1.59 -5.17
CA ALA A 217 -7.79 1.79 -4.66
C ALA A 217 -8.75 2.25 -5.78
N LEU A 218 -8.31 3.18 -6.64
CA LEU A 218 -9.08 3.70 -7.77
C LEU A 218 -9.47 2.62 -8.79
N VAL A 219 -8.54 1.71 -9.10
CA VAL A 219 -8.74 0.68 -10.14
C VAL A 219 -9.37 -0.60 -9.62
N LYS A 220 -9.60 -0.70 -8.31
CA LYS A 220 -10.22 -1.88 -7.72
C LYS A 220 -11.67 -1.99 -8.21
N SER A 221 -12.01 -3.14 -8.80
CA SER A 221 -13.31 -3.38 -9.44
C SER A 221 -14.49 -3.42 -8.47
N GLU A 222 -14.23 -3.73 -7.20
CA GLU A 222 -15.24 -3.76 -6.14
C GLU A 222 -14.71 -2.96 -4.93
N ARG A 223 -15.45 -1.92 -4.57
CA ARG A 223 -15.29 -1.29 -3.25
C ARG A 223 -15.78 -2.29 -2.20
N PRO A 224 -15.05 -2.48 -1.09
CA PRO A 224 -15.57 -3.23 0.04
C PRO A 224 -16.94 -2.67 0.45
N SER A 225 -17.82 -3.55 0.97
CA SER A 225 -19.06 -3.08 1.58
C SER A 225 -18.72 -2.18 2.77
N ASP A 226 -19.37 -1.02 2.87
CA ASP A 226 -19.26 -0.14 4.04
C ASP A 226 -20.08 -0.67 5.23
N ASP A 227 -20.88 -1.74 5.05
CA ASP A 227 -21.57 -2.41 6.15
C ASP A 227 -20.57 -3.26 6.99
N PRO A 228 -20.33 -2.90 8.27
CA PRO A 228 -19.42 -3.63 9.13
C PRO A 228 -19.80 -5.11 9.29
N LYS A 229 -21.09 -5.43 9.30
CA LYS A 229 -21.56 -6.82 9.45
C LYS A 229 -21.17 -7.65 8.23
N ALA A 230 -21.43 -7.16 7.03
CA ALA A 230 -21.02 -7.82 5.78
C ALA A 230 -19.50 -8.04 5.71
N ARG A 231 -18.68 -7.11 6.22
CA ARG A 231 -17.21 -7.28 6.30
C ARG A 231 -16.82 -8.40 7.28
N LEU A 232 -17.44 -8.46 8.46
CA LEU A 232 -17.19 -9.52 9.44
C LEU A 232 -17.61 -10.89 8.93
N ASP A 233 -18.76 -10.99 8.27
CA ASP A 233 -19.23 -12.26 7.70
C ASP A 233 -18.25 -12.79 6.63
N LYS A 234 -17.75 -11.92 5.74
CA LYS A 234 -16.70 -12.30 4.75
C LYS A 234 -15.39 -12.73 5.42
N GLU A 235 -14.97 -12.04 6.49
CA GLU A 235 -13.76 -12.43 7.21
C GLU A 235 -13.96 -13.76 7.97
N ARG A 236 -15.15 -14.01 8.54
CA ARG A 236 -15.50 -15.31 9.13
C ARG A 236 -15.35 -16.43 8.10
N GLU A 237 -15.97 -16.31 6.93
CA GLU A 237 -15.86 -17.31 5.85
C GLU A 237 -14.41 -17.54 5.41
N ARG A 238 -13.60 -16.48 5.36
CA ARG A 238 -12.16 -16.59 5.05
C ARG A 238 -11.40 -17.35 6.14
N LEU A 239 -11.68 -17.06 7.41
CA LEU A 239 -11.06 -17.75 8.54
C LEU A 239 -11.45 -19.24 8.56
N GLU A 240 -12.73 -19.56 8.33
CA GLU A 240 -13.20 -20.95 8.23
C GLU A 240 -12.48 -21.73 7.12
N ARG A 241 -12.35 -21.16 5.92
CA ARG A 241 -11.56 -21.78 4.83
C ARG A 241 -10.09 -21.96 5.18
N THR A 242 -9.51 -20.99 5.90
CA THR A 242 -8.11 -21.05 6.33
C THR A 242 -7.92 -22.16 7.35
N ILE A 243 -8.82 -22.28 8.32
CA ILE A 243 -8.82 -23.36 9.33
C ILE A 243 -8.87 -24.71 8.62
N HIS A 244 -9.81 -24.90 7.69
CA HIS A 244 -9.93 -26.15 6.95
C HIS A 244 -8.64 -26.52 6.19
N THR A 245 -8.06 -25.55 5.47
CA THR A 245 -6.79 -25.76 4.74
C THR A 245 -5.64 -26.12 5.68
N LEU A 246 -5.58 -25.49 6.86
CA LEU A 246 -4.55 -25.76 7.87
C LEU A 246 -4.74 -27.14 8.51
N GLN A 247 -5.98 -27.57 8.72
CA GLN A 247 -6.29 -28.92 9.20
C GLN A 247 -5.86 -29.98 8.19
N ASP A 248 -6.17 -29.80 6.90
CA ASP A 248 -5.74 -30.73 5.85
C ASP A 248 -4.21 -30.82 5.77
N ARG A 249 -3.54 -29.66 5.84
CA ARG A 249 -2.07 -29.61 5.85
C ARG A 249 -1.47 -30.27 7.08
N LEU A 250 -2.09 -30.09 8.25
CA LEU A 250 -1.67 -30.74 9.49
C LEU A 250 -1.77 -32.26 9.35
N ALA A 251 -2.91 -32.78 8.85
CA ALA A 251 -3.10 -34.20 8.62
C ALA A 251 -2.05 -34.80 7.65
N MET A 252 -1.64 -34.06 6.62
CA MET A 252 -0.54 -34.48 5.74
C MET A 252 0.80 -34.56 6.48
N VAL A 253 1.09 -33.57 7.32
CA VAL A 253 2.33 -33.56 8.13
C VAL A 253 2.33 -34.70 9.14
N GLU A 254 1.21 -34.94 9.82
CA GLU A 254 1.05 -36.05 10.76
C GLU A 254 1.22 -37.40 10.04
N SER A 255 0.64 -37.57 8.85
CA SER A 255 0.83 -38.76 8.03
C SER A 255 2.29 -39.00 7.65
N GLU A 256 3.03 -37.95 7.29
CA GLU A 256 4.46 -38.08 6.98
C GLU A 256 5.30 -38.35 8.23
N LEU A 257 4.96 -37.75 9.38
CA LEU A 257 5.63 -38.04 10.65
C LEU A 257 5.42 -39.49 11.08
N SER A 258 4.21 -40.04 10.94
CA SER A 258 3.95 -41.46 11.22
C SER A 258 4.77 -42.38 10.30
N ARG A 259 4.92 -42.01 9.01
CA ARG A 259 5.76 -42.79 8.08
C ARG A 259 7.25 -42.79 8.44
N ILE A 260 7.75 -41.74 9.08
CA ILE A 260 9.16 -41.59 9.47
C ILE A 260 9.42 -42.13 10.89
N GLY A 261 8.42 -42.11 11.77
CA GLY A 261 8.51 -42.56 13.17
C GLY A 261 8.32 -44.07 13.37
N ASP A 262 8.05 -44.83 12.31
CA ASP A 262 7.91 -46.30 12.31
C ASP A 262 9.21 -47.05 11.91
N ASP A 263 10.37 -46.37 11.88
CA ASP A 263 11.74 -46.93 11.81
C ASP A 263 12.50 -46.74 13.14
#